data_AF-M0LW26-F1
#
_entry.id   AF-M0LW26-F1
#
_cell.length_a   1.000
_cell.length_b   1.000
_cell.length_c   1.000
_cell.angle_alpha   90.00
_cell.angle_beta   90.00
_cell.angle_gamma   90.00
#
_symmetry.space_group_name_H-M   'P 1'
#
loop_
_entity.id
_entity.type
_entity.pdbx_description
1 polymer ?
#
loop_
_entity_poly.entity_id
_entity_poly.type
_entity_poly.pdbx_seq_one_letter_code
_entity_poly.pdbx_strand_id
1 'polypeptide(L)'
;MNADDFTKEELLSRLLQLEQRVEELERENKRKDKKIDQKDERIEELETRLRKYENPHTPPSKRRSGTDESPTSQDDEDENVRTDGGTPGRKDGHDPEWRATADPDKEIDVTCDCCPECGEHFDESVGVSPRLVEE
;
A
#
# COMPACT_ATOMS: atom_id res chain seq x y z
N MET A 1 -47.28 39.59 17.22
CA MET A 1 -47.44 38.57 18.27
C MET A 1 -46.29 38.80 19.23
N ASN A 2 -46.55 39.50 20.34
CA ASN A 2 -45.52 39.77 21.35
C ASN A 2 -45.18 38.45 22.04
N ALA A 3 -43.91 38.18 22.28
CA ALA A 3 -43.42 36.93 22.85
C ALA A 3 -43.86 36.72 24.32
N ASP A 4 -44.48 37.73 24.93
CA ASP A 4 -44.75 37.83 26.37
C ASP A 4 -46.18 37.44 26.78
N ASP A 5 -47.04 37.01 25.85
CA ASP A 5 -48.46 36.71 26.13
C ASP A 5 -48.77 35.21 26.36
N PHE A 6 -47.77 34.34 26.38
CA PHE A 6 -48.00 32.92 26.66
C PHE A 6 -48.21 32.70 28.15
N THR A 7 -49.31 32.02 28.48
CA THR A 7 -49.55 31.59 29.85
C THR A 7 -48.46 30.60 30.29
N LYS A 8 -48.19 30.56 31.61
CA LYS A 8 -47.18 29.64 32.18
C LYS A 8 -47.42 28.18 31.76
N GLU A 9 -48.67 27.78 31.62
CA GLU A 9 -49.06 26.42 31.21
C GLU A 9 -48.74 26.13 29.75
N GLU A 10 -48.92 27.10 28.85
CA GLU A 10 -48.55 26.98 27.43
C GLU A 10 -47.03 26.89 27.26
N LEU A 11 -46.28 27.68 28.03
CA LEU A 11 -44.81 27.60 28.03
C LEU A 11 -44.31 26.24 28.53
N LEU A 12 -44.90 25.70 29.60
CA LEU A 12 -44.56 24.37 30.12
C LEU A 12 -44.89 23.27 29.09
N SER A 13 -46.05 23.35 28.44
CA SER A 13 -46.45 22.40 27.41
C SER A 13 -45.49 22.43 26.21
N ARG A 14 -45.07 23.62 25.79
CA ARG A 14 -44.10 23.79 24.71
C ARG A 14 -42.71 23.28 25.09
N LEU A 15 -42.26 23.49 26.32
CA LEU A 15 -40.99 22.95 26.81
C LEU A 15 -41.00 21.42 26.80
N LEU A 16 -42.06 20.79 27.30
CA LEU A 16 -42.19 19.33 27.30
C LEU A 16 -42.18 18.74 25.88
N GLN A 17 -42.86 19.39 24.93
CA GLN A 17 -42.84 19.00 23.52
C GLN A 17 -41.44 19.12 22.90
N LEU A 18 -40.71 20.19 23.24
CA LEU A 18 -39.34 20.40 22.76
C LEU A 18 -38.38 19.35 23.34
N GLU A 19 -38.48 19.05 24.63
CA GLU A 19 -37.68 18.00 25.29
C GLU A 19 -37.90 16.64 24.62
N GLN A 20 -39.15 16.25 24.38
CA GLN A 20 -39.48 15.00 23.70
C GLN A 20 -38.91 14.95 22.28
N ARG A 21 -38.99 16.06 21.54
CA ARG A 21 -38.44 16.15 20.18
C ARG A 21 -36.91 16.10 20.17
N VAL A 22 -36.25 16.73 21.14
CA VAL A 22 -34.79 16.64 21.28
C VAL A 22 -34.37 15.21 21.53
N GLU A 23 -35.04 14.50 22.45
CA GLU A 23 -34.71 13.12 22.78
C GLU A 23 -34.93 12.16 21.58
N GLU A 24 -35.97 12.40 20.77
CA GLU A 24 -36.20 11.67 19.53
C GLU A 24 -35.09 11.92 18.50
N LEU A 25 -34.72 13.18 18.30
CA LEU A 25 -33.65 13.57 17.37
C LEU A 25 -32.29 13.01 17.80
N GLU A 26 -31.98 13.01 19.09
CA GLU A 26 -30.73 12.43 19.63
C GLU A 26 -30.66 10.92 19.38
N ARG A 27 -31.77 10.19 19.58
CA ARG A 27 -31.83 8.76 19.21
C ARG A 27 -31.64 8.56 17.72
N GLU A 28 -32.28 9.39 16.90
CA GLU A 28 -32.18 9.24 15.45
C GLU A 28 -30.77 9.54 14.93
N ASN A 29 -30.11 10.57 15.46
CA ASN A 29 -28.71 10.88 15.16
C ASN A 29 -27.81 9.69 15.53
N LYS A 30 -27.93 9.19 16.76
CA LYS A 30 -27.13 8.02 17.19
C LYS A 30 -27.34 6.78 16.30
N ARG A 31 -28.55 6.59 15.78
CA ARG A 31 -28.86 5.52 14.82
C ARG A 31 -28.24 5.79 13.44
N LYS A 32 -28.20 7.05 13.00
CA LYS A 32 -27.57 7.45 11.73
C LYS A 32 -26.06 7.31 11.80
N ASP A 33 -25.44 7.76 12.89
CA ASP A 33 -23.99 7.64 13.11
C ASP A 33 -23.53 6.19 13.01
N LYS A 34 -24.20 5.27 13.73
CA LYS A 34 -23.92 3.82 13.61
C LYS A 34 -24.04 3.27 12.19
N LYS A 35 -24.97 3.81 11.38
CA LYS A 35 -25.13 3.39 9.98
C LYS A 35 -24.05 4.00 9.08
N ILE A 36 -23.52 5.16 9.43
CA ILE A 36 -22.39 5.78 8.74
C ILE A 36 -21.14 4.95 9.04
N ASP A 37 -20.86 4.67 10.31
CA ASP A 37 -19.71 3.83 10.72
C ASP A 37 -19.68 2.49 9.98
N GLN A 38 -20.81 1.77 9.95
CA GLN A 38 -20.94 0.50 9.22
C GLN A 38 -20.71 0.62 7.71
N LYS A 39 -21.08 1.76 7.12
CA LYS A 39 -20.87 2.00 5.69
C LYS A 39 -19.42 2.36 5.41
N ASP A 40 -18.80 3.15 6.27
CA ASP A 40 -17.41 3.56 6.14
C ASP A 40 -16.47 2.34 6.26
N GLU A 41 -16.72 1.45 7.23
CA GLU A 41 -16.03 0.15 7.33
C GLU A 41 -16.16 -0.67 6.03
N ARG A 42 -17.37 -0.70 5.46
CA ARG A 42 -17.62 -1.44 4.21
C ARG A 42 -16.94 -0.80 3.00
N ILE A 43 -16.85 0.53 2.96
CA ILE A 43 -16.15 1.26 1.91
C ILE A 43 -14.65 0.95 1.99
N GLU A 44 -14.05 1.04 3.18
CA GLU A 44 -12.63 0.75 3.39
C GLU A 44 -12.25 -0.68 2.98
N GLU A 45 -13.08 -1.66 3.33
CA GLU A 45 -12.91 -3.06 2.91
C GLU A 45 -12.91 -3.19 1.36
N LEU A 46 -13.89 -2.55 0.70
CA LEU A 46 -14.03 -2.59 -0.75
C LEU A 46 -12.90 -1.85 -1.46
N GLU A 47 -12.47 -0.70 -0.95
CA GLU A 47 -11.33 0.05 -1.48
C GLU A 47 -10.03 -0.75 -1.36
N THR A 48 -9.82 -1.42 -0.21
CA THR A 48 -8.68 -2.31 -0.01
C THR A 48 -8.69 -3.46 -1.00
N ARG A 49 -9.87 -4.06 -1.24
CA ARG A 49 -10.05 -5.11 -2.24
C ARG A 49 -9.76 -4.59 -3.65
N LEU A 50 -10.31 -3.44 -4.04
CA LEU A 50 -10.07 -2.83 -5.35
C LEU A 50 -8.59 -2.55 -5.57
N ARG A 51 -7.88 -2.00 -4.56
CA ARG A 51 -6.44 -1.75 -4.64
C ARG A 51 -5.64 -3.00 -5.03
N LYS A 52 -6.04 -4.19 -4.55
CA LYS A 52 -5.39 -5.46 -4.93
C LYS A 52 -5.57 -5.79 -6.42
N TYR A 53 -6.74 -5.51 -7.00
CA TYR A 53 -7.06 -5.86 -8.39
C TYR A 53 -6.75 -4.76 -9.41
N GLU A 54 -6.71 -3.50 -8.99
CA GLU A 54 -6.45 -2.33 -9.83
C GLU A 54 -4.97 -1.87 -9.81
N ASN A 55 -4.13 -2.47 -8.94
CA ASN A 55 -2.70 -2.20 -8.95
C ASN A 55 -2.11 -2.44 -10.36
N PRO A 56 -1.38 -1.48 -10.96
CA PRO A 56 -0.73 -1.61 -12.26
C PRO A 56 0.17 -2.86 -12.40
N HIS A 57 0.69 -3.36 -11.27
CA HIS A 57 1.52 -4.56 -11.21
C HIS A 57 0.73 -5.86 -11.01
N THR A 58 -0.61 -5.81 -10.90
CA THR A 58 -1.45 -7.01 -10.82
C THR A 58 -1.61 -7.63 -12.21
N PRO A 59 -1.10 -8.85 -12.46
CA PRO A 59 -1.13 -9.45 -13.78
C PRO A 59 -2.57 -9.72 -14.25
N PRO A 60 -2.84 -9.69 -15.58
CA PRO A 60 -4.19 -9.84 -16.14
C PRO A 60 -4.92 -11.12 -15.72
N SER A 61 -4.18 -12.19 -15.43
CA SER A 61 -4.73 -13.48 -14.95
C SER A 61 -5.42 -13.34 -13.60
N LYS A 62 -4.86 -12.56 -12.66
CA LYS A 62 -5.45 -12.30 -11.34
C LYS A 62 -6.57 -11.25 -11.38
N ARG A 63 -6.64 -10.42 -12.42
CA ARG A 63 -7.70 -9.41 -12.61
C ARG A 63 -9.02 -9.99 -13.12
N ARG A 64 -8.97 -11.14 -13.82
CA ARG A 64 -10.15 -11.77 -14.47
C ARG A 64 -10.83 -12.83 -13.62
N SER A 65 -10.16 -13.36 -12.61
CA SER A 65 -10.71 -14.31 -11.64
C SER A 65 -11.33 -13.56 -10.47
N GLY A 66 -12.60 -13.18 -10.59
CA GLY A 66 -13.39 -12.57 -9.51
C GLY A 66 -13.80 -13.54 -8.39
N THR A 67 -13.15 -14.69 -8.27
CA THR A 67 -13.37 -15.69 -7.23
C THR A 67 -12.30 -15.52 -6.15
N ASP A 68 -12.73 -15.23 -4.91
CA ASP A 68 -11.90 -15.10 -3.70
C ASP A 68 -11.10 -16.38 -3.36
N GLU A 69 -11.40 -17.49 -4.02
CA GLU A 69 -10.73 -18.77 -3.87
C GLU A 69 -9.70 -18.98 -4.98
N SER A 70 -8.48 -18.48 -4.74
CA SER A 70 -7.27 -19.12 -5.28
C SER A 70 -6.74 -20.11 -4.23
N PRO A 71 -6.47 -21.38 -4.58
CA PRO A 71 -5.99 -22.39 -3.64
C PRO A 71 -4.48 -22.26 -3.44
N THR A 72 -4.03 -21.08 -3.02
CA THR A 72 -2.61 -20.83 -2.72
C THR A 72 -2.53 -19.97 -1.46
N SER A 73 -2.93 -20.54 -0.33
CA SER A 73 -2.34 -20.21 0.96
C SER A 73 -0.90 -20.72 0.93
N GLN A 74 -0.01 -19.95 0.35
CA GLN A 74 1.41 -20.06 0.65
C GLN A 74 1.73 -18.79 1.40
N ASP A 75 1.83 -18.94 2.72
CA ASP A 75 2.43 -17.95 3.59
C ASP A 75 3.75 -17.50 2.97
N ASP A 76 3.88 -16.19 2.75
CA ASP A 76 5.14 -15.54 2.41
C ASP A 76 6.04 -15.50 3.66
N GLU A 77 6.36 -16.66 4.22
CA GLU A 77 7.50 -16.83 5.13
C GLU A 77 8.72 -17.24 4.31
N ASP A 78 9.12 -16.35 3.39
CA ASP A 78 10.36 -16.48 2.61
C ASP A 78 11.56 -16.09 3.52
N GLU A 79 11.73 -16.82 4.63
CA GLU A 79 12.94 -16.79 5.46
C GLU A 79 13.95 -17.87 5.03
N ASN A 80 13.90 -18.30 3.77
CA ASN A 80 14.96 -19.13 3.21
C ASN A 80 16.03 -18.24 2.57
N VAL A 81 17.10 -18.05 3.35
CA VAL A 81 18.43 -17.63 2.88
C VAL A 81 18.74 -18.35 1.57
N ARG A 82 18.63 -17.64 0.45
CA ARG A 82 18.98 -18.13 -0.89
C ARG A 82 20.50 -18.19 -1.01
N THR A 83 21.13 -19.24 -0.46
CA THR A 83 22.58 -19.46 -0.58
C THR A 83 22.99 -20.52 -1.59
N ASP A 84 22.07 -21.07 -2.38
CA ASP A 84 22.41 -22.17 -3.30
C ASP A 84 22.12 -21.89 -4.77
N GLY A 85 22.11 -20.61 -5.20
CA GLY A 85 22.30 -20.24 -6.63
C GLY A 85 21.37 -20.92 -7.65
N GLY A 86 20.25 -21.51 -7.19
CA GLY A 86 19.30 -22.23 -8.02
C GLY A 86 18.22 -21.28 -8.50
N THR A 87 18.23 -20.92 -9.78
CA THR A 87 17.10 -20.21 -10.41
C THR A 87 15.82 -21.03 -10.22
N PRO A 88 14.73 -20.45 -9.68
CA PRO A 88 13.44 -21.13 -9.53
C PRO A 88 12.95 -21.68 -10.89
N GLY A 89 12.63 -22.97 -10.94
CA GLY A 89 12.04 -23.63 -12.12
C GLY A 89 12.91 -24.64 -12.89
N ARG A 90 14.16 -24.88 -12.46
CA ARG A 90 15.03 -25.91 -13.08
C ARG A 90 14.80 -27.27 -12.44
N LYS A 91 14.34 -28.25 -13.24
CA LYS A 91 14.22 -29.66 -12.82
C LYS A 91 15.60 -30.29 -12.58
N ASP A 92 15.69 -31.15 -11.57
CA ASP A 92 16.89 -31.95 -11.28
C ASP A 92 17.28 -32.82 -12.49
N GLY A 93 18.59 -33.00 -12.70
CA GLY A 93 19.14 -33.86 -13.76
C GLY A 93 19.41 -33.18 -15.11
N HIS A 94 19.29 -31.86 -15.20
CA HIS A 94 19.76 -31.09 -16.35
C HIS A 94 20.94 -30.19 -15.96
N ASP A 95 22.09 -30.46 -16.58
CA ASP A 95 23.25 -29.57 -16.51
C ASP A 95 22.93 -28.25 -17.23
N PRO A 96 23.33 -27.10 -16.67
CA PRO A 96 23.18 -25.83 -17.36
C PRO A 96 24.11 -25.80 -18.56
N GLU A 97 23.55 -25.53 -19.73
CA GLU A 97 24.34 -25.25 -20.92
C GLU A 97 24.50 -23.75 -21.08
N TRP A 98 25.66 -23.24 -20.66
CA TRP A 98 26.06 -21.87 -20.91
C TRP A 98 26.58 -21.76 -22.34
N ARG A 99 26.08 -20.80 -23.10
CA ARG A 99 26.73 -20.45 -24.36
C ARG A 99 28.10 -19.88 -24.04
N ALA A 100 29.13 -20.28 -24.78
CA ALA A 100 30.40 -19.58 -24.73
C ALA A 100 30.17 -18.13 -25.13
N THR A 101 30.59 -17.19 -24.29
CA THR A 101 30.68 -15.78 -24.67
C THR A 101 31.73 -15.69 -25.79
N ALA A 102 31.43 -14.95 -26.85
CA ALA A 102 32.45 -14.66 -27.86
C ALA A 102 33.57 -13.82 -27.23
N ASP A 103 34.81 -14.08 -27.61
CA ASP A 103 35.93 -13.23 -27.23
C ASP A 103 35.69 -11.80 -27.76
N PRO A 104 35.98 -10.77 -26.97
CA PRO A 104 35.82 -9.39 -27.42
C PRO A 104 36.77 -9.08 -28.59
N ASP A 105 36.29 -8.32 -29.58
CA ASP A 105 37.14 -7.88 -30.69
C ASP A 105 38.30 -6.99 -30.21
N LYS A 106 38.13 -6.30 -29.07
CA LYS A 106 39.13 -5.46 -28.44
C LYS A 106 38.86 -5.32 -26.94
N GLU A 107 39.91 -5.50 -26.14
CA GLU A 107 39.94 -5.08 -24.75
C GLU A 107 40.67 -3.74 -24.65
N ILE A 108 40.10 -2.81 -23.90
CA ILE A 108 40.74 -1.53 -23.58
C ILE A 108 40.87 -1.44 -22.08
N ASP A 109 42.09 -1.15 -21.63
CA ASP A 109 42.32 -0.87 -20.22
C ASP A 109 41.79 0.53 -19.89
N VAL A 110 40.86 0.59 -18.93
CA VAL A 110 40.20 1.83 -18.50
C VAL A 110 40.80 2.32 -17.18
N THR A 111 41.82 1.63 -16.65
CA THR A 111 42.57 2.09 -15.47
C THR A 111 43.50 3.24 -15.86
N CYS A 112 42.91 4.40 -16.17
CA CYS A 112 43.66 5.62 -16.02
C CYS A 112 43.71 5.85 -14.51
N ASP A 113 44.80 5.47 -13.84
CA ASP A 113 45.00 5.79 -12.43
C ASP A 113 45.17 7.30 -12.22
N CYS A 114 45.19 8.08 -13.30
CA CYS A 114 45.28 9.52 -13.31
C CYS A 114 44.18 10.18 -14.16
N CYS A 115 43.83 11.42 -13.82
CA CYS A 115 42.93 12.23 -14.63
C CYS A 115 43.60 12.60 -15.97
N PRO A 116 42.96 12.36 -17.13
CA PRO A 116 43.55 12.66 -18.44
C PRO A 116 43.68 14.16 -18.76
N GLU A 117 43.01 15.05 -18.01
CA GLU A 117 43.11 16.51 -18.23
C GLU A 117 44.16 17.19 -17.36
N CYS A 118 44.39 16.73 -16.13
CA CYS A 118 45.35 17.35 -15.21
C CYS A 118 46.52 16.44 -14.78
N GLY A 119 46.45 15.14 -15.07
CA GLY A 119 47.50 14.16 -14.73
C GLY A 119 47.56 13.74 -13.26
N GLU A 120 46.65 14.22 -12.41
CA GLU A 120 46.61 13.91 -10.98
C GLU A 120 46.12 12.47 -10.75
N HIS A 121 46.74 11.74 -9.81
CA HIS A 121 46.36 10.36 -9.50
C HIS A 121 45.03 10.33 -8.74
N PHE A 122 44.17 9.35 -9.02
CA PHE A 122 42.97 9.14 -8.24
C PHE A 122 43.35 8.58 -6.86
N ASP A 123 42.99 9.30 -5.79
CA ASP A 123 43.15 8.82 -4.41
C ASP A 123 42.25 7.60 -4.14
N GLU A 124 42.50 6.90 -3.02
CA GLU A 124 41.67 5.78 -2.58
C GLU A 124 40.21 6.22 -2.44
N SER A 125 39.32 5.59 -3.21
CA SER A 125 37.92 6.00 -3.26
C SER A 125 37.29 5.92 -1.87
N VAL A 126 36.93 7.07 -1.30
CA VAL A 126 36.19 7.11 -0.05
C VAL A 126 34.76 6.66 -0.36
N GLY A 127 34.40 5.44 0.04
CA GLY A 127 33.08 4.87 -0.24
C GLY A 127 31.96 5.81 0.22
N VAL A 128 31.10 6.23 -0.70
CA VAL A 128 29.90 7.01 -0.36
C VAL A 128 28.84 6.05 0.16
N SER A 129 28.55 6.12 1.45
CA SER A 129 27.39 5.43 2.03
C SER A 129 26.12 6.23 1.77
N PRO A 130 25.05 5.61 1.24
CA PRO A 130 23.78 6.29 1.10
C PRO A 130 23.26 6.68 2.48
N ARG A 131 22.97 7.97 2.68
CA ARG A 131 22.25 8.46 3.86
C ARG A 131 20.76 8.43 3.54
N LEU A 132 20.00 7.68 4.33
CA LEU A 132 18.54 7.74 4.31
C LEU A 132 18.10 9.12 4.80
N VAL A 133 17.23 9.77 4.05
CA VAL A 133 16.57 11.03 4.42
C VAL A 133 15.10 10.71 4.65
N GLU A 134 14.58 11.00 5.84
CA GLU A 134 13.16 10.86 6.16
C GLU A 134 12.38 12.09 5.64
N GLU A 135 11.16 11.87 5.16
CA GLU A 135 10.21 12.92 4.71
C GLU A 135 9.47 13.57 5.89
#